data_AF-T1AHI8-F1
#
_entry.id   AF-T1AHI8-F1
#
_cell.length_a   1.000
_cell.length_b   1.000
_cell.length_c   1.000
_cell.angle_alpha   90.00
_cell.angle_beta   90.00
_cell.angle_gamma   90.00
#
_symmetry.space_group_name_H-M   'P 1'
#
loop_
_entity.id
_entity.type
_entity.pdbx_description
1 polymer ?
#
loop_
_entity_poly.entity_id
_entity_poly.type
_entity_poly.pdbx_seq_one_letter_code
_entity_poly.pdbx_strand_id
1 'polypeptide(L)'
;MKARPATVLAWVVLMALAIVIAARARYSAGLSAFLPRTPSASEQLLVDQLRNGIASRLIIVAIRGADGATRARLSQALAARLRTDPGFITVENGSAATERRDAAFLFAHRYLLSPAVTARHFTVAGLRAAIGNTLALVATPGGLLAAPALSSDPTGEMLAVTA
;
A
#
# COMPACT_ATOMS: atom_id res chain seq x y z
N MET A 1 65.94 17.99 12.54
CA MET A 1 64.52 18.24 12.87
C MET A 1 63.90 16.98 13.44
N LYS A 2 63.89 16.80 14.77
CA LYS A 2 63.21 15.66 15.41
C LYS A 2 61.73 16.02 15.52
N ALA A 3 60.88 15.52 14.62
CA ALA A 3 59.44 15.56 14.84
C ALA A 3 59.20 14.91 16.22
N ARG A 4 58.70 15.69 17.17
CA ARG A 4 58.46 15.19 18.53
C ARG A 4 57.47 14.02 18.38
N PRO A 5 57.74 12.83 18.95
CA PRO A 5 56.89 11.65 18.76
C PRO A 5 55.42 11.92 19.09
N ALA A 6 55.16 12.89 19.97
CA ALA A 6 53.83 13.43 20.25
C ALA A 6 53.10 14.00 19.02
N THR A 7 53.79 14.68 18.10
CA THR A 7 53.20 15.21 16.86
C THR A 7 52.81 14.09 15.92
N VAL A 8 53.65 13.07 15.78
CA VAL A 8 53.34 11.89 14.94
C VAL A 8 52.17 11.12 15.54
N LEU A 9 52.16 10.89 16.85
CA LEU A 9 51.06 10.23 17.55
C LEU A 9 49.74 10.99 17.41
N ALA A 10 49.77 12.32 17.60
CA ALA A 10 48.59 13.16 17.41
C ALA A 10 48.05 13.07 15.97
N TRP A 11 48.94 13.02 14.98
CA TRP A 11 48.55 12.88 13.58
C TRP A 11 47.91 11.52 13.29
N VAL A 12 48.48 10.43 13.83
CA VAL A 12 47.91 9.08 13.72
C VAL A 12 46.54 8.99 14.38
N VAL A 13 46.37 9.59 15.57
CA VAL A 13 45.07 9.64 16.26
C VAL A 13 44.03 10.41 15.45
N LEU A 14 44.41 11.56 14.86
CA LEU A 14 43.54 12.34 13.98
C LEU A 14 43.13 11.54 12.74
N MET A 15 44.05 10.81 12.12
CA MET A 15 43.77 9.93 10.99
C MET A 15 42.81 8.80 11.40
N ALA A 16 43.08 8.12 12.51
CA ALA A 16 42.20 7.06 13.02
C ALA A 16 40.79 7.60 13.30
N LEU A 17 40.67 8.79 13.89
CA LEU A 17 39.40 9.44 14.15
C LEU A 17 38.67 9.78 12.85
N ALA A 18 39.36 10.31 11.85
CA ALA A 18 38.78 10.59 10.53
C ALA A 18 38.27 9.31 9.84
N ILE A 19 39.02 8.21 9.92
CA ILE A 19 38.61 6.90 9.40
C ILE A 19 37.35 6.41 10.12
N VAL A 20 37.30 6.51 11.45
CA VAL A 20 36.13 6.10 12.24
C VAL A 20 34.89 6.92 11.86
N ILE A 21 35.05 8.24 11.70
CA ILE A 21 33.95 9.12 11.29
C ILE A 21 33.46 8.76 9.88
N ALA A 22 34.36 8.57 8.92
CA ALA A 22 34.00 8.19 7.55
C ALA A 22 33.33 6.81 7.50
N ALA A 23 33.83 5.83 8.24
CA ALA A 23 33.28 4.48 8.30
C ALA A 23 31.90 4.43 8.99
N ARG A 24 31.61 5.37 9.89
CA ARG A 24 30.32 5.47 10.60
C ARG A 24 29.34 6.44 9.92
N ALA A 25 29.79 7.21 8.94
CA ALA A 25 28.94 8.16 8.24
C ALA A 25 27.86 7.44 7.44
N ARG A 26 26.61 7.84 7.64
CA ARG A 26 25.47 7.38 6.83
C ARG A 26 25.28 8.33 5.67
N TYR A 27 25.78 7.95 4.51
CA TYR A 27 25.59 8.69 3.28
C TYR A 27 24.15 8.47 2.79
N SER A 28 23.32 9.51 2.89
CA SER A 28 21.96 9.50 2.34
C SER A 28 21.93 10.34 1.07
N ALA A 29 21.59 9.72 -0.06
CA ALA A 29 21.32 10.40 -1.32
C ALA A 29 19.84 10.82 -1.46
N GLY A 30 19.07 10.77 -0.36
CA GLY A 30 17.66 11.08 -0.38
C GLY A 30 17.41 12.57 -0.60
N LEU A 31 16.50 12.91 -1.52
CA LEU A 31 15.96 14.26 -1.77
C LEU A 31 15.55 15.03 -0.50
N SER A 32 15.33 14.28 0.57
CA SER A 32 15.11 14.70 1.94
C SER A 32 16.14 15.68 2.54
N ALA A 33 17.35 15.77 1.98
CA ALA A 33 18.37 16.77 2.35
C ALA A 33 18.05 18.18 1.80
N PHE A 34 17.15 18.27 0.81
CA PHE A 34 16.69 19.51 0.20
C PHE A 34 15.38 20.03 0.83
N LEU A 35 14.82 19.34 1.83
CA LEU A 35 13.63 19.79 2.53
C LEU A 35 13.99 20.78 3.64
N PRO A 36 13.17 21.83 3.87
CA PRO A 36 13.43 22.84 4.90
C PRO A 36 13.48 22.21 6.29
N ARG A 37 14.45 22.63 7.11
CA ARG A 37 14.75 22.04 8.43
C ARG A 37 13.66 22.25 9.48
N THR A 38 12.72 23.17 9.26
CA THR A 38 11.65 23.53 10.19
C THR A 38 10.30 23.65 9.47
N PRO A 39 9.58 22.54 9.24
CA PRO A 39 8.24 22.57 8.67
C PRO A 39 7.20 22.84 9.78
N SER A 40 6.07 23.45 9.43
CA SER A 40 4.90 23.55 10.32
C SER A 40 4.28 22.16 10.58
N ALA A 41 3.46 21.98 11.62
CA ALA A 41 2.97 20.66 12.05
C ALA A 41 2.19 19.88 10.96
N SER A 42 1.48 20.57 10.07
CA SER A 42 0.80 19.97 8.91
C SER A 42 1.75 19.59 7.77
N GLU A 43 2.80 20.38 7.55
CA GLU A 43 3.84 20.09 6.55
C GLU A 43 4.78 18.97 7.00
N GLN A 44 5.01 18.81 8.32
CA GLN A 44 5.78 17.69 8.87
C GLN A 44 5.12 16.35 8.55
N LEU A 45 3.78 16.26 8.64
CA LEU A 45 3.06 15.04 8.30
C LEU A 45 3.24 14.68 6.82
N LEU A 46 3.17 15.66 5.91
CA LEU A 46 3.35 15.45 4.47
C LEU A 46 4.80 15.08 4.14
N VAL A 47 5.77 15.74 4.77
CA VAL A 47 7.20 15.44 4.63
C VAL A 47 7.53 14.06 5.18
N ASP A 48 6.90 13.62 6.27
CA ASP A 48 7.10 12.29 6.84
C ASP A 48 6.48 11.21 5.96
N GLN A 49 5.32 11.46 5.34
CA GLN A 49 4.76 10.60 4.28
C GLN A 49 5.66 10.52 3.03
N LEU A 50 6.37 11.60 2.69
CA LEU A 50 7.33 11.60 1.58
C LEU A 50 8.67 10.96 1.94
N ARG A 51 9.13 11.06 3.20
CA ARG A 51 10.40 10.48 3.69
C ARG A 51 10.29 9.00 4.05
N ASN A 52 9.18 8.63 4.67
CA ASN A 52 8.98 7.32 5.31
C ASN A 52 7.68 6.63 4.87
N GLY A 53 6.78 7.32 4.17
CA GLY A 53 5.50 6.76 3.75
C GLY A 53 5.62 5.80 2.57
N ILE A 54 4.55 5.05 2.34
CA ILE A 54 4.43 3.94 1.38
C ILE A 54 4.84 4.36 -0.05
N ALA A 55 4.60 5.63 -0.41
CA ALA A 55 4.98 6.18 -1.71
C ALA A 55 6.51 6.29 -1.92
N SER A 56 7.29 6.45 -0.85
CA SER A 56 8.77 6.60 -0.93
C SER A 56 9.49 5.29 -1.24
N ARG A 57 8.80 4.15 -1.11
CA ARG A 57 9.34 2.79 -1.28
C ARG A 57 8.65 2.02 -2.41
N LEU A 58 7.93 2.73 -3.28
CA LEU A 58 7.26 2.14 -4.43
C LEU A 58 8.27 1.89 -5.55
N ILE A 59 8.34 0.66 -6.02
CA ILE A 59 9.12 0.27 -7.20
C ILE A 59 8.15 -0.06 -8.33
N ILE A 60 8.25 0.66 -9.44
CA ILE A 60 7.47 0.38 -10.66
C ILE A 60 8.35 -0.37 -11.64
N VAL A 61 7.91 -1.55 -12.07
CA VAL A 61 8.64 -2.41 -13.01
C VAL A 61 7.83 -2.57 -14.29
N ALA A 62 8.44 -2.23 -15.43
CA ALA A 62 7.86 -2.43 -16.75
C ALA A 62 8.52 -3.62 -17.47
N ILE A 63 7.74 -4.60 -17.91
CA ILE A 63 8.20 -5.73 -18.71
C ILE A 63 7.97 -5.41 -20.19
N ARG A 64 9.06 -5.38 -20.99
CA ARG A 64 9.03 -5.06 -22.43
C ARG A 64 9.49 -6.26 -23.26
N GLY A 65 9.11 -6.27 -24.54
CA GLY A 65 9.36 -7.39 -25.47
C GLY A 65 8.25 -8.43 -25.47
N ALA A 66 8.45 -9.51 -26.24
CA ALA A 66 7.53 -10.64 -26.45
C ALA A 66 6.08 -10.25 -26.82
N ASP A 67 5.18 -11.23 -26.89
CA ASP A 67 3.74 -11.02 -27.05
C ASP A 67 3.04 -10.77 -25.70
N GLY A 68 1.77 -10.36 -25.75
CA GLY A 68 1.00 -10.01 -24.55
C GLY A 68 0.84 -11.17 -23.56
N ALA A 69 0.63 -12.39 -24.06
CA ALA A 69 0.44 -13.56 -23.21
C ALA A 69 1.73 -13.92 -22.45
N THR A 70 2.89 -13.84 -23.11
CA THR A 70 4.18 -14.08 -22.45
C THR A 70 4.48 -13.01 -21.40
N ARG A 71 4.20 -11.73 -21.68
CA ARG A 71 4.36 -10.66 -20.67
C ARG A 71 3.47 -10.89 -19.44
N ALA A 72 2.22 -11.30 -19.64
CA ALA A 72 1.30 -11.58 -18.53
C ALA A 72 1.81 -12.74 -17.65
N ARG A 73 2.29 -13.84 -18.27
CA ARG A 73 2.88 -14.98 -17.55
C ARG A 73 4.14 -14.57 -16.78
N LEU A 74 5.02 -13.79 -17.39
CA LEU A 74 6.24 -13.28 -16.74
C LEU A 74 5.91 -12.37 -15.56
N SER A 75 4.94 -11.45 -15.72
CA SER A 75 4.46 -10.58 -14.64
C SER A 75 3.94 -11.38 -13.45
N GLN A 76 3.12 -12.41 -13.70
CA GLN A 76 2.59 -13.29 -12.66
C GLN A 76 3.69 -14.07 -11.94
N ALA A 77 4.64 -14.65 -12.69
CA ALA A 77 5.75 -15.41 -12.11
C ALA A 77 6.69 -14.52 -11.27
N LEU A 78 6.98 -13.30 -11.75
CA LEU A 78 7.76 -12.33 -11.01
C LEU A 78 7.05 -11.92 -9.71
N ALA A 79 5.76 -11.58 -9.79
CA ALA A 79 4.98 -11.20 -8.62
C ALA A 79 4.90 -12.33 -7.58
N ALA A 80 4.73 -13.58 -8.02
CA ALA A 80 4.72 -14.74 -7.13
C ALA A 80 6.06 -14.91 -6.38
N ARG A 81 7.19 -14.71 -7.06
CA ARG A 81 8.52 -14.76 -6.41
C ARG A 81 8.71 -13.62 -5.42
N LEU A 82 8.39 -12.39 -5.80
CA LEU A 82 8.57 -11.23 -4.93
C LEU A 82 7.71 -11.30 -3.66
N ARG A 83 6.52 -11.90 -3.71
CA ARG A 83 5.67 -12.12 -2.52
C ARG A 83 6.27 -13.07 -1.49
N THR A 84 7.25 -13.90 -1.86
CA THR A 84 7.93 -14.79 -0.92
C THR A 84 9.11 -14.12 -0.22
N ASP A 85 9.52 -12.94 -0.68
CA ASP A 85 10.63 -12.19 -0.12
C ASP A 85 10.12 -11.23 0.98
N PRO A 86 10.62 -11.32 2.22
CA PRO A 86 10.19 -10.46 3.32
C PRO A 86 10.53 -8.97 3.13
N GLY A 87 11.37 -8.63 2.15
CA GLY A 87 11.66 -7.24 1.77
C GLY A 87 10.48 -6.52 1.09
N PHE A 88 9.47 -7.25 0.61
CA PHE A 88 8.31 -6.68 -0.07
C PHE A 88 7.03 -6.85 0.76
N ILE A 89 6.45 -5.73 1.20
CA ILE A 89 5.21 -5.73 1.99
C ILE A 89 3.98 -5.97 1.11
N THR A 90 3.99 -5.40 -0.11
CA THR A 90 2.89 -5.51 -1.06
C THR A 90 3.47 -5.64 -2.47
N VAL A 91 2.89 -6.54 -3.28
CA VAL A 91 3.29 -6.74 -4.67
C VAL A 91 2.03 -6.84 -5.53
N GLU A 92 1.83 -5.80 -6.34
CA GLU A 92 0.68 -5.68 -7.22
C GLU A 92 1.07 -5.84 -8.69
N ASN A 93 0.25 -6.60 -9.41
CA ASN A 93 0.44 -6.85 -10.84
C ASN A 93 -0.89 -7.00 -11.61
N GLY A 94 -2.00 -6.53 -11.03
CA GLY A 94 -3.33 -6.63 -11.64
C GLY A 94 -3.81 -8.08 -11.81
N SER A 95 -3.39 -8.99 -10.92
CA SER A 95 -3.79 -10.39 -11.03
C SER A 95 -5.25 -10.56 -10.59
N ALA A 96 -6.05 -11.23 -11.43
CA ALA A 96 -7.44 -11.57 -11.08
C ALA A 96 -7.55 -12.44 -9.82
N ALA A 97 -6.49 -13.15 -9.43
CA ALA A 97 -6.47 -13.92 -8.19
C ALA A 97 -6.43 -13.01 -6.94
N THR A 98 -5.65 -11.93 -6.99
CA THR A 98 -5.63 -10.91 -5.93
C THR A 98 -6.99 -10.23 -5.83
N GLU A 99 -7.53 -9.78 -6.95
CA GLU A 99 -8.84 -9.12 -7.01
C GLU A 99 -9.96 -10.00 -6.44
N ARG A 100 -9.98 -11.29 -6.80
CA ARG A 100 -10.96 -12.25 -6.23
C ARG A 100 -10.77 -12.44 -4.73
N ARG A 101 -9.53 -12.46 -4.24
CA ARG A 101 -9.24 -12.60 -2.80
C ARG A 101 -9.74 -11.39 -2.02
N ASP A 102 -9.48 -10.18 -2.54
CA ASP A 102 -9.91 -8.94 -1.91
C ASP A 102 -11.44 -8.81 -1.95
N ALA A 103 -12.06 -9.11 -3.09
CA ALA A 103 -13.51 -9.15 -3.22
C ALA A 103 -14.14 -10.17 -2.24
N ALA A 104 -13.54 -11.36 -2.09
CA ALA A 104 -14.01 -12.36 -1.14
C ALA A 104 -13.88 -11.90 0.32
N PHE A 105 -12.78 -11.21 0.66
CA PHE A 105 -12.58 -10.65 2.00
C PHE A 105 -13.62 -9.59 2.32
N LEU A 106 -13.84 -8.63 1.42
CA LEU A 106 -14.85 -7.58 1.56
C LEU A 106 -16.24 -8.19 1.69
N PHE A 107 -16.57 -9.17 0.83
CA PHE A 107 -17.85 -9.85 0.86
C PHE A 107 -18.11 -10.57 2.20
N ALA A 108 -17.08 -11.22 2.76
CA ALA A 108 -17.16 -11.90 4.04
C ALA A 108 -17.35 -10.94 5.22
N HIS A 109 -16.80 -9.73 5.15
CA HIS A 109 -16.85 -8.73 6.24
C HIS A 109 -17.82 -7.58 5.98
N ARG A 110 -18.67 -7.68 4.95
CA ARG A 110 -19.50 -6.57 4.46
C ARG A 110 -20.35 -5.89 5.53
N TYR A 111 -20.92 -6.63 6.48
CA TYR A 111 -21.73 -6.05 7.55
C TYR A 111 -20.92 -5.30 8.61
N LEU A 112 -19.63 -5.62 8.76
CA LEU A 112 -18.73 -4.90 9.67
C LEU A 112 -18.17 -3.64 9.01
N LEU A 113 -17.96 -3.70 7.70
CA LEU A 113 -17.36 -2.62 6.91
C LEU A 113 -18.39 -1.61 6.39
N SER A 114 -19.65 -2.04 6.22
CA SER A 114 -20.69 -1.19 5.66
C SER A 114 -21.09 -0.08 6.64
N PRO A 115 -21.07 1.19 6.18
CA PRO A 115 -21.55 2.32 7.00
C PRO A 115 -23.08 2.32 7.17
N ALA A 116 -23.82 1.54 6.38
CA ALA A 116 -25.27 1.45 6.46
C ALA A 116 -25.76 0.57 7.63
N VAL A 117 -24.85 -0.19 8.25
CA VAL A 117 -25.17 -1.13 9.32
C VAL A 117 -25.33 -0.40 10.65
N THR A 118 -26.59 -0.23 11.04
CA THR A 118 -27.02 0.33 12.33
C THR A 118 -28.07 -0.59 12.95
N ALA A 119 -28.36 -0.43 14.25
CA ALA A 119 -29.42 -1.21 14.89
C ALA A 119 -30.78 -1.09 14.17
N ARG A 120 -31.08 0.07 13.58
CA ARG A 120 -32.30 0.30 12.78
C ARG A 120 -32.33 -0.52 11.48
N HIS A 121 -31.15 -0.79 10.91
CA HIS A 121 -31.00 -1.54 9.66
C HIS A 121 -31.56 -2.97 9.81
N PHE A 122 -31.37 -3.60 10.97
CA PHE A 122 -31.84 -4.95 11.27
C PHE A 122 -33.25 -5.02 11.88
N THR A 123 -34.02 -3.93 11.80
CA THR A 123 -35.46 -3.98 12.12
C THR A 123 -36.24 -4.54 10.93
N VAL A 124 -37.46 -5.03 11.15
CA VAL A 124 -38.33 -5.51 10.05
C VAL A 124 -38.54 -4.44 8.98
N ALA A 125 -38.75 -3.19 9.37
CA ALA A 125 -38.89 -2.07 8.45
C ALA A 125 -37.58 -1.77 7.71
N GLY A 126 -36.45 -1.80 8.41
CA GLY A 126 -35.11 -1.59 7.84
C GLY A 126 -34.75 -2.65 6.80
N LEU A 127 -34.92 -3.94 7.12
CA LEU A 127 -34.66 -5.05 6.21
C LEU A 127 -35.58 -5.00 4.98
N ARG A 128 -36.87 -4.69 5.17
CA ARG A 128 -37.80 -4.54 4.04
C ARG A 128 -37.39 -3.42 3.11
N ALA A 129 -36.93 -2.30 3.65
CA ALA A 129 -36.42 -1.18 2.87
C ALA A 129 -35.12 -1.55 2.13
N ALA A 130 -34.15 -2.16 2.82
CA ALA A 130 -32.87 -2.56 2.23
C ALA A 130 -33.05 -3.55 1.06
N ILE A 131 -33.83 -4.61 1.28
CA ILE A 131 -34.14 -5.59 0.23
C ILE A 131 -34.90 -4.96 -0.92
N GLY A 132 -35.88 -4.08 -0.62
CA GLY A 132 -36.61 -3.32 -1.63
C GLY A 132 -35.69 -2.46 -2.51
N ASN A 133 -34.69 -1.81 -1.90
CA ASN A 133 -33.71 -1.01 -2.63
C ASN A 133 -32.81 -1.88 -3.53
N THR A 134 -32.34 -3.02 -3.03
CA THR A 134 -31.55 -3.97 -3.83
C THR A 134 -32.36 -4.49 -5.02
N LEU A 135 -33.64 -4.83 -4.81
CA LEU A 135 -34.55 -5.23 -5.89
C LEU A 135 -34.78 -4.12 -6.92
N ALA A 136 -34.97 -2.88 -6.45
CA ALA A 136 -35.10 -1.73 -7.35
C ALA A 136 -33.82 -1.54 -8.19
N LEU A 137 -32.64 -1.76 -7.61
CA LEU A 137 -31.37 -1.68 -8.32
C LEU A 137 -31.21 -2.76 -9.40
N VAL A 138 -31.71 -3.97 -9.16
CA VAL A 138 -31.74 -5.04 -10.17
C VAL A 138 -32.55 -4.62 -11.41
N ALA A 139 -33.58 -3.78 -11.24
CA ALA A 139 -34.38 -3.26 -12.35
C ALA A 139 -33.71 -2.10 -13.12
N THR A 140 -32.52 -1.66 -12.71
CA THR A 140 -31.76 -0.59 -13.39
C THR A 140 -30.69 -1.16 -14.33
N PRO A 141 -30.07 -0.34 -15.21
CA PRO A 141 -28.92 -0.75 -16.02
C PRO A 141 -27.72 -1.30 -15.21
N GLY A 142 -27.61 -0.94 -13.92
CA GLY A 142 -26.61 -1.47 -12.99
C GLY A 142 -26.94 -2.86 -12.44
N GLY A 143 -28.11 -3.41 -12.77
CA GLY A 143 -28.63 -4.67 -12.24
C GLY A 143 -27.85 -5.92 -12.63
N LEU A 144 -27.00 -5.86 -13.67
CA LEU A 144 -26.14 -6.96 -14.10
C LEU A 144 -25.18 -7.44 -13.00
N LEU A 145 -24.74 -6.54 -12.12
CA LEU A 145 -23.87 -6.85 -10.99
C LEU A 145 -24.67 -7.21 -9.72
N ALA A 146 -25.86 -6.62 -9.55
CA ALA A 146 -26.70 -6.82 -8.37
C ALA A 146 -27.52 -8.12 -8.41
N ALA A 147 -27.98 -8.55 -9.59
CA ALA A 147 -28.86 -9.72 -9.73
C ALA A 147 -28.21 -11.04 -9.26
N PRO A 148 -26.94 -11.35 -9.61
CA PRO A 148 -26.28 -12.56 -9.11
C PRO A 148 -26.03 -12.49 -7.59
N ALA A 149 -25.78 -11.30 -7.06
CA ALA A 149 -25.44 -11.08 -5.66
C ALA A 149 -26.67 -11.09 -4.73
N LEU A 150 -27.89 -10.87 -5.24
CA LEU A 150 -29.11 -10.76 -4.43
C LEU A 150 -29.35 -11.96 -3.51
N SER A 151 -29.06 -13.18 -3.99
CA SER A 151 -29.20 -14.40 -3.19
C SER A 151 -28.21 -14.48 -2.03
N SER A 152 -27.01 -13.93 -2.23
CA SER A 152 -25.88 -13.99 -1.31
C SER A 152 -25.81 -12.77 -0.38
N ASP A 153 -26.37 -11.64 -0.82
CA ASP A 153 -26.36 -10.34 -0.15
C ASP A 153 -27.66 -9.54 -0.44
N PRO A 154 -28.80 -9.95 0.16
CA PRO A 154 -30.10 -9.37 -0.14
C PRO A 154 -30.22 -7.90 0.34
N THR A 155 -29.44 -7.53 1.35
CA THR A 155 -29.38 -6.16 1.90
C THR A 155 -28.50 -5.22 1.07
N GLY A 156 -27.69 -5.76 0.14
CA GLY A 156 -26.85 -4.96 -0.76
C GLY A 156 -25.63 -4.31 -0.07
N GLU A 157 -25.16 -4.87 1.04
CA GLU A 157 -24.06 -4.28 1.81
C GLU A 157 -22.72 -4.32 1.09
N MET A 158 -22.51 -5.30 0.20
CA MET A 158 -21.31 -5.36 -0.64
C MET A 158 -21.22 -4.12 -1.52
N LEU A 159 -22.34 -3.66 -2.09
CA LEU A 159 -22.39 -2.45 -2.90
C LEU A 159 -22.14 -1.20 -2.04
N ALA A 160 -22.68 -1.17 -0.81
CA ALA A 160 -22.47 -0.08 0.13
C ALA A 160 -21.01 0.06 0.61
N VAL A 161 -20.24 -1.03 0.64
CA VAL A 161 -18.81 -1.01 0.98
C VAL A 161 -17.95 -0.50 -0.18
N THR A 162 -18.40 -0.67 -1.42
CA THR A 162 -17.66 -0.27 -2.63
C THR A 162 -18.09 1.06 -3.24
N ALA A 163 -19.15 1.69 -2.71
CA ALA A 163 -19.70 2.96 -3.18
C ALA A 163 -19.02 4.16 -2.49
#